data_AF-A0A7R9HHP6-F1
#
_entry.id   AF-A0A7R9HHP6-F1
#
_cell.length_a   1.000
_cell.length_b   1.000
_cell.length_c   1.000
_cell.angle_alpha   90.00
_cell.angle_beta   90.00
_cell.angle_gamma   90.00
#
_symmetry.space_group_name_H-M   'P 1'
#
loop_
_entity.id
_entity.type
_entity.pdbx_description
1 polymer ?
#
loop_
_entity_poly.entity_id
_entity_poly.type
_entity_poly.pdbx_seq_one_letter_code
_entity_poly.pdbx_strand_id
1 'polypeptide(L)'
;MIIKHHAANHAVPSSPANRRDSFAPTLAAACWFVTLAFGGTLCLAAILYLTFYTRLWWLTLLYGAFIFYDRDVCNKGGRSSDWVRRWAWWSYLRDYFPLKLVKTADLDASRN
;
A
#
# COMPACT_ATOMS: atom_id res chain seq x y z
N MET A 1 -29.77 26.19 32.57
CA MET A 1 -28.67 25.64 33.40
C MET A 1 -29.19 24.28 33.87
N ILE A 2 -28.80 23.12 33.37
CA ILE A 2 -27.45 22.57 33.20
C ILE A 2 -27.53 21.54 32.04
N ILE A 3 -26.93 21.90 30.91
CA ILE A 3 -26.46 20.94 29.90
C ILE A 3 -25.08 20.51 30.37
N LYS A 4 -24.83 19.19 30.45
CA LYS A 4 -23.53 18.46 30.45
C LYS A 4 -23.54 17.32 31.49
N HIS A 5 -24.09 16.16 31.13
CA HIS A 5 -23.58 14.90 31.70
C HIS A 5 -23.55 13.73 30.71
N HIS A 6 -23.87 13.96 29.44
CA HIS A 6 -23.84 12.92 28.40
C HIS A 6 -22.51 12.86 27.64
N ALA A 7 -21.39 12.83 28.37
CA ALA A 7 -20.04 12.81 27.77
C ALA A 7 -19.02 11.98 28.57
N ALA A 8 -19.44 10.84 29.12
CA ALA A 8 -18.56 9.98 29.94
C ALA A 8 -18.48 8.52 29.48
N ASN A 9 -18.85 8.19 28.23
CA ASN A 9 -18.93 6.79 27.77
C ASN A 9 -18.11 6.48 26.49
N HIS A 10 -16.87 7.00 26.37
CA HIS A 10 -15.95 6.53 25.30
C HIS A 10 -14.48 6.35 25.76
N ALA A 11 -14.24 6.05 27.04
CA ALA A 11 -12.96 5.47 27.43
C ALA A 11 -13.07 3.95 27.32
N VAL A 12 -12.75 3.40 26.14
CA VAL A 12 -12.50 1.96 26.00
C VAL A 12 -11.31 1.62 26.90
N PRO A 13 -11.44 0.73 27.91
CA PRO A 13 -10.31 0.35 28.74
C PRO A 13 -9.31 -0.40 27.87
N SER A 14 -8.12 0.16 27.68
CA SER A 14 -7.02 -0.50 26.98
C SER A 14 -6.50 -1.65 27.83
N SER A 15 -7.07 -2.84 27.61
CA SER A 15 -6.61 -4.09 28.20
C SER A 15 -5.09 -4.21 28.03
N PRO A 16 -4.31 -4.57 29.07
CA PRO A 16 -2.84 -4.65 29.01
C PRO A 16 -2.33 -5.70 28.01
N ALA A 17 -3.20 -6.59 27.53
CA ALA A 17 -2.91 -7.52 26.44
C ALA A 17 -2.75 -6.81 25.08
N ASN A 18 -3.41 -5.67 24.87
CA ASN A 18 -3.50 -4.97 23.57
C ASN A 18 -2.34 -3.97 23.31
N ARG A 19 -1.44 -3.77 24.29
CA ARG A 19 -0.28 -2.88 24.15
C ARG A 19 0.83 -3.47 23.26
N ARG A 20 0.87 -4.80 23.14
CA ARG A 20 1.86 -5.52 22.30
C ARG A 20 1.52 -5.43 20.81
N ASP A 21 0.28 -5.12 20.50
CA ASP A 21 -0.29 -5.21 19.16
C ASP A 21 -0.12 -3.88 18.39
N SER A 22 0.21 -2.78 19.09
CA SER A 22 0.42 -1.45 18.51
C SER A 22 1.72 -1.33 17.70
N PHE A 23 2.70 -2.19 17.97
CA PHE A 23 3.97 -2.18 17.25
C PHE A 23 3.87 -2.81 15.86
N ALA A 24 2.97 -3.78 15.67
CA ALA A 24 2.80 -4.50 14.41
C ALA A 24 2.39 -3.59 13.23
N PRO A 25 1.34 -2.75 13.31
CA PRO A 25 0.98 -1.85 12.21
C PRO A 25 2.03 -0.76 11.98
N THR A 26 2.66 -0.27 13.05
CA THR A 26 3.74 0.74 12.97
C THR A 26 4.96 0.21 12.25
N LEU A 27 5.37 -1.03 12.55
CA LEU A 27 6.47 -1.71 11.87
C LEU A 27 6.12 -2.00 10.40
N ALA A 28 4.90 -2.49 10.13
CA ALA A 28 4.45 -2.75 8.76
C ALA A 28 4.45 -1.48 7.89
N ALA A 29 4.00 -0.35 8.45
CA ALA A 29 4.05 0.95 7.78
C ALA A 29 5.49 1.43 7.57
N ALA A 30 6.37 1.30 8.58
CA ALA A 30 7.78 1.64 8.43
C ALA A 30 8.47 0.79 7.34
N CYS A 31 8.24 -0.53 7.35
CA CYS A 31 8.73 -1.43 6.31
C CYS A 31 8.23 -1.05 4.91
N TRP A 32 6.98 -0.58 4.80
CA TRP A 32 6.42 -0.08 3.55
C TRP A 32 7.16 1.16 3.04
N PHE A 33 7.39 2.16 3.89
CA PHE A 33 8.15 3.35 3.51
C PHE A 33 9.60 3.03 3.13
N VAL A 34 10.24 2.09 3.83
CA VAL A 34 11.58 1.60 3.47
C VAL A 34 11.56 0.93 2.09
N THR A 35 10.53 0.12 1.81
CA THR A 35 10.39 -0.54 0.50
C THR A 35 10.13 0.47 -0.61
N LEU A 36 9.35 1.52 -0.36
CA LEU A 36 9.16 2.62 -1.33
C LEU A 36 10.45 3.41 -1.56
N ALA A 37 11.22 3.69 -0.51
CA ALA A 37 12.43 4.49 -0.59
C ALA A 37 13.58 3.75 -1.30
N PHE A 38 13.77 2.46 -1.01
CA PHE A 38 14.92 1.69 -1.49
C PHE A 38 14.56 0.64 -2.55
N GLY A 39 13.30 0.21 -2.63
CA GLY A 39 12.89 -0.87 -3.53
C GLY A 39 13.10 -0.54 -5.01
N GLY A 40 12.86 0.71 -5.41
CA GLY A 40 13.16 1.17 -6.78
C GLY A 40 14.64 1.10 -7.11
N THR A 41 15.49 1.60 -6.22
CA THR A 41 16.95 1.59 -6.37
C THR A 41 17.52 0.17 -6.39
N LEU A 42 17.02 -0.72 -5.52
CA LEU A 42 17.39 -2.13 -5.47
C LEU A 42 16.94 -2.88 -6.74
N CYS A 43 15.72 -2.63 -7.22
CA CYS A 43 15.24 -3.22 -8.48
C CYS A 43 16.10 -2.79 -9.67
N LEU A 44 16.42 -1.50 -9.77
CA LEU A 44 17.27 -0.98 -10.85
C LEU A 44 18.67 -1.60 -10.78
N ALA A 45 19.28 -1.64 -9.59
CA ALA A 45 20.58 -2.27 -9.38
C ALA A 45 20.55 -3.76 -9.77
N ALA A 46 19.48 -4.49 -9.41
CA ALA A 46 19.31 -5.90 -9.76
C ALA A 46 19.19 -6.08 -11.29
N ILE A 47 18.41 -5.26 -11.99
CA ILE A 47 18.27 -5.32 -13.46
C ILE A 47 19.62 -5.06 -14.14
N LEU A 48 20.36 -4.04 -13.70
CA LEU A 48 21.68 -3.74 -14.24
C LEU A 48 22.65 -4.90 -13.96
N TYR A 49 22.67 -5.42 -12.73
CA TYR A 49 23.50 -6.56 -12.37
C TYR A 49 23.18 -7.81 -13.22
N LEU A 50 21.90 -8.17 -13.36
CA LEU A 50 21.48 -9.30 -14.20
C LEU A 50 21.90 -9.10 -15.67
N THR A 51 21.81 -7.88 -16.18
CA THR A 51 22.12 -7.58 -17.58
C THR A 51 23.62 -7.64 -17.87
N PHE A 52 24.47 -7.11 -16.98
CA PHE A 52 25.91 -7.00 -17.22
C PHE A 52 26.73 -8.18 -16.72
N TYR A 53 26.31 -8.84 -15.63
CA TYR A 53 27.13 -9.83 -14.93
C TYR A 53 26.61 -11.27 -15.05
N THR A 54 25.42 -11.49 -15.62
CA THR A 54 24.85 -12.85 -15.75
C THR A 54 24.50 -13.21 -17.20
N ARG A 55 24.52 -14.50 -17.53
CA ARG A 55 24.07 -15.02 -18.84
C ARG A 55 22.54 -14.90 -19.04
N LEU A 56 21.82 -14.34 -18.06
CA LEU A 56 20.37 -14.15 -18.06
C LEU A 56 19.94 -12.80 -18.65
N TRP A 57 20.85 -12.04 -19.28
CA TRP A 57 20.56 -10.76 -19.94
C TRP A 57 19.38 -10.80 -20.94
N TRP A 58 19.12 -11.95 -21.57
CA TRP A 58 17.98 -12.11 -22.46
C TRP A 58 16.64 -12.04 -21.72
N LEU A 59 16.58 -12.43 -20.44
CA LEU A 59 15.38 -12.29 -19.61
C LEU A 59 15.08 -10.81 -19.35
N THR A 60 16.09 -9.98 -19.10
CA THR A 60 15.88 -8.54 -18.89
C THR A 60 15.40 -7.85 -20.16
N LEU A 61 15.92 -8.23 -21.33
CA LEU A 61 15.41 -7.74 -22.62
C LEU A 61 13.98 -8.22 -22.91
N LEU A 62 13.68 -9.50 -22.67
CA LEU A 62 12.34 -10.04 -22.88
C LEU A 62 11.32 -9.32 -21.98
N TYR A 63 11.67 -9.10 -20.71
CA TYR A 63 10.84 -8.36 -19.78
C TYR A 63 10.66 -6.88 -20.19
N GLY A 64 11.74 -6.23 -20.67
CA GLY A 64 11.66 -4.88 -21.24
C GLY A 64 10.76 -4.79 -22.46
N ALA A 65 10.82 -5.78 -23.37
CA ALA A 65 9.93 -5.88 -24.52
C ALA A 65 8.47 -6.09 -24.10
N PHE A 66 8.23 -6.92 -23.09
CA PHE A 66 6.90 -7.10 -22.50
C PHE A 66 6.35 -5.78 -21.93
N ILE A 67 7.17 -5.01 -21.20
CA ILE A 67 6.77 -3.67 -20.70
C ILE A 67 6.42 -2.73 -21.86
N PHE A 68 7.21 -2.73 -22.93
CA PHE A 68 6.94 -1.88 -24.09
C PHE A 68 5.61 -2.25 -24.77
N TYR A 69 5.35 -3.56 -24.93
CA TYR A 69 4.11 -4.08 -25.48
C TYR A 69 2.90 -3.78 -24.57
N ASP A 70 3.05 -3.91 -23.26
CA ASP A 70 1.99 -3.72 -22.27
C ASP A 70 1.76 -2.23 -21.91
N ARG A 71 2.50 -1.29 -22.51
CA ARG A 71 2.43 0.15 -22.21
C ARG A 71 1.02 0.73 -22.33
N ASP A 72 0.20 0.19 -23.23
CA ASP A 72 -1.18 0.63 -23.45
C ASP A 72 -2.13 0.25 -22.30
N VAL A 73 -1.74 -0.72 -21.45
CA VAL A 73 -2.51 -1.10 -20.25
C VAL A 73 -2.45 -0.02 -19.17
N CYS A 74 -1.36 0.77 -19.12
CA CYS A 74 -1.22 1.87 -18.16
C CYS A 74 -2.31 2.94 -18.29
N ASN A 75 -2.86 3.13 -19.50
CA ASN A 75 -3.89 4.14 -19.77
C ASN A 75 -5.31 3.69 -19.40
N LYS A 76 -5.51 2.42 -19.04
CA LYS A 76 -6.83 1.83 -18.78
C LYS A 76 -7.21 1.77 -17.30
N GLY A 77 -6.40 2.38 -16.42
CA GLY A 77 -6.51 2.22 -14.98
C GLY A 77 -6.08 0.81 -14.59
N GLY A 78 -4.98 0.69 -13.84
CA GLY A 78 -4.30 -0.59 -13.58
C GLY A 78 -5.23 -1.75 -13.25
N ARG A 79 -4.88 -2.94 -13.74
CA ARG A 79 -5.68 -4.16 -13.57
C ARG A 79 -5.92 -4.41 -12.07
N SER A 80 -7.18 -4.32 -11.64
CA SER A 80 -7.54 -4.58 -10.25
C SER A 80 -7.38 -6.08 -9.97
N SER A 81 -6.35 -6.43 -9.21
CA SER A 81 -6.17 -7.79 -8.72
C SER A 81 -6.77 -7.90 -7.33
N ASP A 82 -7.96 -8.47 -7.23
CA ASP A 82 -8.64 -8.66 -5.95
C ASP A 82 -7.82 -9.53 -4.98
N TRP A 83 -7.00 -10.44 -5.50
CA TRP A 83 -6.09 -11.22 -4.68
C TRP A 83 -5.05 -10.33 -3.99
N VAL A 84 -4.42 -9.41 -4.72
CA VAL A 84 -3.46 -8.45 -4.13
C VAL A 84 -4.18 -7.52 -3.16
N ARG A 85 -5.39 -7.03 -3.51
CA ARG A 85 -6.18 -6.13 -2.65
C ARG A 85 -6.62 -6.77 -1.33
N ARG A 86 -6.68 -8.10 -1.26
CA ARG A 86 -7.07 -8.86 -0.06
C ARG A 86 -5.89 -9.20 0.87
N TRP A 87 -4.65 -8.80 0.54
CA TRP A 87 -3.52 -9.09 1.40
C TRP A 87 -3.65 -8.44 2.79
N ALA A 88 -3.26 -9.19 3.83
CA ALA A 88 -3.28 -8.73 5.23
C ALA A 88 -2.44 -7.46 5.44
N TRP A 89 -1.40 -7.26 4.63
CA TRP A 89 -0.56 -6.06 4.61
C TRP A 89 -1.37 -4.77 4.45
N TRP A 90 -2.39 -4.77 3.58
CA TRP A 90 -3.26 -3.60 3.37
C TRP A 90 -4.15 -3.30 4.57
N SER A 91 -4.52 -4.34 5.33
CA SER A 91 -5.29 -4.17 6.57
C SER A 91 -4.44 -3.47 7.63
N TYR A 92 -3.19 -3.88 7.81
CA TYR A 92 -2.26 -3.22 8.74
C TYR A 92 -2.00 -1.75 8.37
N LEU A 93 -1.87 -1.44 7.07
CA LEU A 93 -1.68 -0.07 6.62
C LEU A 93 -2.92 0.82 6.86
N ARG A 94 -4.11 0.29 6.57
CA ARG A 94 -5.39 0.97 6.84
C ARG A 94 -5.60 1.23 8.32
N ASP A 95 -5.25 0.27 9.16
CA ASP A 95 -5.43 0.38 10.60
C ASP A 95 -4.40 1.36 11.23
N TYR A 96 -3.24 1.56 10.58
CA TYR A 96 -2.23 2.55 10.96
C TYR A 96 -2.65 4.00 10.65
N PHE A 97 -3.18 4.26 9.44
CA PHE A 97 -3.75 5.56 9.08
C PHE A 97 -5.28 5.45 9.01
N PRO A 98 -6.03 5.78 10.08
CA PRO A 98 -7.48 5.72 10.06
C PRO A 98 -8.04 6.83 9.15
N LEU A 99 -7.98 6.61 7.85
CA LEU A 99 -8.49 7.50 6.82
C LEU A 99 -10.00 7.38 6.80
N LYS A 100 -10.68 8.35 7.41
CA LYS A 100 -12.10 8.55 7.20
C LYS A 100 -12.28 9.30 5.88
N LEU A 101 -12.68 8.59 4.83
CA LEU A 101 -13.11 9.20 3.58
C LEU A 101 -14.44 9.94 3.84
N VAL A 102 -14.33 11.24 4.10
CA VAL A 102 -15.47 12.15 4.09
C VAL A 102 -15.67 12.56 2.64
N LYS A 103 -16.82 12.18 2.07
CA LYS A 103 -17.20 12.57 0.72
C LYS A 103 -17.41 14.09 0.68
N THR A 104 -16.52 14.82 0.01
CA THR A 104 -16.60 16.28 -0.13
C THR A 104 -17.37 16.71 -1.38
N ALA A 105 -17.47 15.85 -2.39
CA ALA A 105 -18.24 16.08 -3.60
C ALA A 105 -18.78 14.76 -4.19
N ASP A 106 -19.93 14.82 -4.84
CA ASP A 106 -20.46 13.71 -5.64
C ASP A 106 -19.73 13.64 -6.97
N LEU A 107 -18.87 12.64 -7.12
CA LEU A 107 -18.27 12.27 -8.40
C LEU A 107 -19.29 11.44 -9.19
N ASP A 108 -19.52 11.83 -10.44
CA ASP A 108 -20.38 11.11 -11.38
C ASP A 108 -19.71 9.80 -11.80
N ALA A 109 -20.35 8.67 -11.49
CA ALA A 109 -19.84 7.33 -11.77
C ALA A 109 -19.73 7.01 -13.27
N SER A 110 -20.36 7.81 -14.14
CA SER A 110 -20.30 7.64 -15.59
C SER A 110 -19.02 8.20 -16.23
N ARG A 111 -18.17 8.89 -15.45
CA ARG A 111 -16.94 9.54 -15.94
C ARG A 111 -15.64 8.92 -15.39
N ASN A 112 -15.66 7.63 -15.08
CA ASN A 112 -14.52 6.90 -14.50
C ASN A 112 -13.74 6.09 -15.54
#